data_AF-A0A9E4GAB1-F1
#
_entry.id   AF-A0A9E4GAB1-F1
#
_cell.length_a   1.000
_cell.length_b   1.000
_cell.length_c   1.000
_cell.angle_alpha   90.00
_cell.angle_beta   90.00
_cell.angle_gamma   90.00
#
_symmetry.space_group_name_H-M   'P 1'
#
loop_
_entity.id
_entity.type
_entity.pdbx_description
1 polymer ?
#
loop_
_entity_poly.entity_id
_entity_poly.type
_entity_poly.pdbx_seq_one_letter_code
_entity_poly.pdbx_strand_id
1 'polypeptide(L)'
;MDAALDDVDWLPDLAGRTLFAVGGSWRALARLHIAQNDHPVSIVHNYRVSGAAAEQVAALIARMSRESLDGIACVPRRRLESLPTTAMTLLRVLRLVRPGDVVFSAFGVREGLLFDRLSLAERGEDPLLAACRQLRRRDGRGFDDGAALWSWLRPLFADAPADRTRLHRAACELRDIAWRTHPDYRAEEALTQVIRAPFVGIDHPGRVFLGLAMCARYGGETAGAPARFRHLVDGRAAAD
;
A
#
# COMPACT_ATOMS: atom_id res chain seq x y z
N MET A 1 17.01 9.12 -24.43
CA MET A 1 16.14 8.23 -23.62
C MET A 1 15.60 7.11 -24.50
N ASP A 2 14.92 7.42 -25.60
CA ASP A 2 14.38 6.39 -26.51
C ASP A 2 15.47 5.43 -27.01
N ALA A 3 16.57 5.94 -27.56
CA ALA A 3 17.71 5.10 -27.97
C ALA A 3 18.22 4.17 -26.84
N ALA A 4 18.27 4.66 -25.60
CA ALA A 4 18.75 3.87 -24.47
C ALA A 4 17.73 2.82 -23.96
N LEU A 5 16.44 3.01 -24.24
CA LEU A 5 15.40 2.03 -23.92
C LEU A 5 15.23 1.01 -25.06
N ASP A 6 15.44 1.44 -26.30
CA ASP A 6 15.37 0.58 -27.49
C ASP A 6 16.53 -0.45 -27.50
N ASP A 7 17.67 -0.13 -26.87
CA ASP A 7 18.79 -1.05 -26.64
C ASP A 7 18.47 -2.18 -25.63
N VAL A 8 17.32 -2.13 -24.94
CA VAL A 8 16.92 -3.12 -23.92
C VAL A 8 15.88 -4.07 -24.49
N ASP A 9 16.38 -5.12 -25.15
CA ASP A 9 15.61 -6.11 -25.92
C ASP A 9 14.59 -6.93 -25.10
N TRP A 10 14.80 -7.13 -23.80
CA TRP A 10 13.92 -7.92 -22.93
C TRP A 10 12.73 -7.13 -22.36
N LEU A 11 12.64 -5.81 -22.55
CA LEU A 11 11.52 -5.02 -22.02
C LEU A 11 10.13 -5.44 -22.56
N PRO A 12 9.96 -5.72 -23.86
CA PRO A 12 8.67 -6.14 -24.41
C PRO A 12 8.18 -7.48 -23.85
N ASP A 13 9.09 -8.37 -23.43
CA ASP A 13 8.77 -9.68 -22.84
C ASP A 13 8.12 -9.57 -21.46
N LEU A 14 8.11 -8.36 -20.87
CA LEU A 14 7.47 -8.09 -19.58
C LEU A 14 6.02 -7.63 -19.69
N ALA A 15 5.43 -7.64 -20.90
CA ALA A 15 4.04 -7.27 -21.12
C ALA A 15 3.07 -8.03 -20.21
N GLY A 16 2.08 -7.31 -19.69
CA GLY A 16 1.08 -7.85 -18.77
C GLY A 16 1.56 -8.10 -17.33
N ARG A 17 2.87 -7.99 -17.05
CA ARG A 17 3.40 -8.13 -15.68
C ARG A 17 3.17 -6.86 -14.86
N THR A 18 3.41 -6.96 -13.55
CA THR A 18 3.40 -5.79 -12.66
C THR A 18 4.71 -5.01 -12.75
N LEU A 19 4.62 -3.70 -13.00
CA LEU A 19 5.75 -2.77 -12.91
C LEU A 19 5.84 -2.18 -11.50
N PHE A 20 6.98 -2.34 -10.83
CA PHE A 20 7.22 -1.71 -9.52
C PHE A 20 7.91 -0.36 -9.70
N ALA A 21 7.16 0.72 -9.47
CA ALA A 21 7.65 2.08 -9.62
C ALA A 21 8.35 2.58 -8.34
N VAL A 22 9.69 2.63 -8.39
CA VAL A 22 10.56 3.12 -7.31
C VAL A 22 11.11 4.51 -7.64
N GLY A 23 11.05 5.46 -6.70
CA GLY A 23 11.73 6.75 -6.82
C GLY A 23 10.91 7.95 -6.39
N GLY A 24 11.59 9.04 -6.02
CA GLY A 24 10.94 10.23 -5.43
C GLY A 24 9.93 10.93 -6.34
N SER A 25 10.21 10.97 -7.64
CA SER A 25 9.33 11.59 -8.63
C SER A 25 8.10 10.72 -8.93
N TRP A 26 8.27 9.41 -9.13
CA TRP A 26 7.13 8.50 -9.33
C TRP A 26 6.22 8.41 -8.10
N ARG A 27 6.78 8.54 -6.89
CA ARG A 27 5.96 8.69 -5.68
C ARG A 27 5.15 9.99 -5.66
N ALA A 28 5.62 11.07 -6.27
CA ALA A 28 4.83 12.29 -6.40
C ALA A 28 3.68 12.10 -7.40
N LEU A 29 3.90 11.37 -8.51
CA LEU A 29 2.84 10.97 -9.44
C LEU A 29 1.75 10.15 -8.71
N ALA A 30 2.17 9.17 -7.90
CA ALA A 30 1.24 8.36 -7.10
C ALA A 30 0.41 9.20 -6.13
N ARG A 31 1.04 10.16 -5.43
CA ARG A 31 0.31 11.08 -4.52
C ARG A 31 -0.71 11.93 -5.27
N LEU A 32 -0.36 12.39 -6.46
CA LEU A 32 -1.29 13.14 -7.29
C LEU A 32 -2.50 12.28 -7.66
N HIS A 33 -2.26 11.06 -8.13
CA HIS A 33 -3.33 10.16 -8.51
C HIS A 33 -4.23 9.77 -7.32
N ILE A 34 -3.63 9.48 -6.16
CA ILE A 34 -4.37 9.24 -4.90
C ILE A 34 -5.29 10.42 -4.58
N ALA A 35 -4.77 11.66 -4.67
CA ALA A 35 -5.54 12.86 -4.35
C ALA A 35 -6.66 13.13 -5.38
N GLN A 36 -6.39 12.93 -6.67
CA GLN A 36 -7.36 13.15 -7.75
C GLN A 36 -8.55 12.17 -7.69
N ASN A 37 -8.32 10.95 -7.20
CA ASN A 37 -9.34 9.91 -7.11
C ASN A 37 -10.00 9.81 -5.72
N ASP A 38 -9.71 10.76 -4.81
CA ASP A 38 -10.14 10.72 -3.41
C ASP A 38 -9.87 9.34 -2.76
N HIS A 39 -8.71 8.75 -3.07
CA HIS A 39 -8.40 7.38 -2.65
C HIS A 39 -8.27 7.36 -1.13
N PRO A 40 -9.00 6.47 -0.42
CA PRO A 40 -9.24 6.60 1.02
C PRO A 40 -8.01 6.27 1.88
N VAL A 41 -6.97 5.70 1.27
CA VAL A 41 -5.68 5.39 1.89
C VAL A 41 -4.61 6.27 1.26
N SER A 42 -4.26 7.38 1.90
CA SER A 42 -3.27 8.35 1.42
C SER A 42 -1.81 7.91 1.59
N ILE A 43 -1.53 6.62 1.36
CA ILE A 43 -0.21 5.99 1.46
C ILE A 43 0.27 5.59 0.07
N VAL A 44 1.54 5.87 -0.24
CA VAL A 44 2.10 5.57 -1.57
C VAL A 44 2.54 4.11 -1.71
N HIS A 45 3.03 3.50 -0.63
CA HIS A 45 3.55 2.15 -0.68
C HIS A 45 2.43 1.14 -0.96
N ASN A 46 2.65 0.27 -1.94
CA ASN A 46 1.65 -0.69 -2.43
C ASN A 46 0.37 -0.03 -2.97
N TYR A 47 0.43 1.25 -3.35
CA TYR A 47 -0.60 1.82 -4.18
C TYR A 47 -0.52 1.18 -5.57
N ARG A 48 -1.60 0.51 -5.97
CA ARG A 48 -1.73 -0.22 -7.24
C ARG A 48 -2.73 0.50 -8.13
N VAL A 49 -2.38 0.62 -9.41
CA VAL A 49 -3.25 1.12 -10.49
C VAL A 49 -3.03 0.26 -11.74
N SER A 50 -4.01 0.22 -12.64
CA SER A 50 -3.82 -0.45 -13.93
C SER A 50 -2.72 0.24 -14.76
N GLY A 51 -2.10 -0.49 -15.68
CA GLY A 51 -1.13 0.08 -16.61
C GLY A 51 -1.72 1.25 -17.42
N ALA A 52 -2.99 1.12 -17.83
CA ALA A 52 -3.72 2.17 -18.55
C ALA A 52 -3.93 3.43 -17.70
N ALA A 53 -4.37 3.29 -16.45
CA ALA A 53 -4.55 4.42 -15.54
C ALA A 53 -3.19 5.12 -15.26
N ALA A 54 -2.13 4.35 -15.04
CA ALA A 54 -0.78 4.90 -14.88
C ALA A 54 -0.32 5.67 -16.13
N GLU A 55 -0.63 5.17 -17.33
CA GLU A 55 -0.27 5.84 -18.59
C GLU A 55 -1.01 7.18 -18.72
N GLN A 56 -2.32 7.21 -18.46
CA GLN A 56 -3.13 8.43 -18.55
C GLN A 56 -2.60 9.53 -17.62
N VAL A 57 -2.28 9.16 -16.37
CA VAL A 57 -1.73 10.09 -15.37
C VAL A 57 -0.35 10.58 -15.77
N ALA A 58 0.52 9.69 -16.23
CA ALA A 58 1.85 10.06 -16.70
C ALA A 58 1.77 11.00 -17.92
N ALA A 59 0.86 10.74 -18.87
CA ALA A 59 0.64 11.58 -20.04
C ALA A 59 0.09 12.97 -19.69
N LEU A 60 -0.83 13.06 -18.72
CA LEU A 60 -1.34 14.32 -18.22
C LEU A 60 -0.21 15.15 -17.59
N ILE A 61 0.51 14.57 -16.63
CA ILE A 61 1.55 15.27 -15.84
C ILE A 61 2.74 15.68 -16.71
N ALA A 62 3.08 14.86 -17.71
CA ALA A 62 4.14 15.18 -18.67
C ALA A 62 3.88 16.47 -19.48
N ARG A 63 2.62 16.92 -19.56
CA ARG A 63 2.20 18.14 -20.28
C ARG A 63 1.91 19.34 -19.37
N MET A 64 1.98 19.17 -18.05
CA MET A 64 1.66 20.25 -17.10
C MET A 64 2.81 21.24 -16.96
N SER A 65 2.47 22.53 -16.82
CA SER A 65 3.45 23.56 -16.48
C SER A 65 3.77 23.57 -14.99
N ARG A 66 4.87 24.25 -14.63
CA ARG A 66 5.27 24.45 -13.23
C ARG A 66 4.17 25.14 -12.42
N GLU A 67 3.52 26.14 -13.00
CA GLU A 67 2.46 26.94 -12.37
C GLU A 67 1.22 26.07 -12.10
N SER A 68 0.83 25.23 -13.08
CA SER A 68 -0.26 24.27 -12.89
C SER A 68 0.03 23.25 -11.78
N LEU A 69 1.30 22.83 -11.64
CA LEU A 69 1.72 21.88 -10.61
C LEU A 69 1.84 22.54 -9.22
N ASP A 70 2.25 23.81 -9.13
CA ASP A 70 2.39 24.51 -7.85
C ASP A 70 1.03 24.75 -7.18
N GLY A 71 -0.04 24.86 -7.98
CA GLY A 71 -1.41 24.92 -7.49
C GLY A 71 -1.91 23.62 -6.83
N ILE A 72 -1.16 22.52 -6.90
CA ILE A 72 -1.58 21.23 -6.35
C ILE A 72 -0.90 20.96 -5.00
N ALA A 73 -1.68 21.07 -3.93
CA ALA A 73 -1.20 20.94 -2.55
C ALA A 73 -0.43 19.64 -2.24
N CYS A 74 -0.72 18.53 -2.93
CA CYS A 74 -0.06 17.24 -2.68
C CYS A 74 1.28 17.06 -3.42
N VAL A 75 1.66 17.99 -4.30
CA VAL A 75 2.93 17.95 -5.05
C VAL A 75 4.02 18.71 -4.28
N PRO A 76 5.13 18.06 -3.86
CA PRO A 76 6.19 18.78 -3.17
C PRO A 76 6.85 19.82 -4.08
N ARG A 77 7.01 21.06 -3.62
CA ARG A 77 7.62 22.17 -4.39
C ARG A 77 8.96 21.82 -5.05
N ARG A 78 9.82 21.07 -4.35
CA ARG A 78 11.11 20.57 -4.89
C ARG A 78 11.00 19.66 -6.12
N ARG A 79 9.80 19.20 -6.48
CA ARG A 79 9.54 18.31 -7.62
C ARG A 79 8.92 19.02 -8.81
N LEU A 80 8.46 20.26 -8.66
CA LEU A 80 7.73 20.96 -9.72
C LEU A 80 8.50 21.03 -11.05
N GLU A 81 9.82 21.23 -10.99
CA GLU A 81 10.67 21.31 -12.18
C GLU A 81 10.97 19.95 -12.81
N SER A 82 11.10 18.89 -12.00
CA SER A 82 11.51 17.56 -12.48
C SER A 82 10.34 16.62 -12.77
N LEU A 83 9.13 16.95 -12.30
CA LEU A 83 7.98 16.05 -12.38
C LEU A 83 7.50 15.82 -13.82
N PRO A 84 7.36 16.84 -14.70
CA PRO A 84 6.96 16.62 -16.08
C PRO A 84 7.94 15.71 -16.84
N THR A 85 9.24 15.98 -16.70
CA THR A 85 10.29 15.16 -17.33
C THR A 85 10.27 13.72 -16.82
N THR A 86 10.11 13.53 -15.50
CA THR A 86 10.05 12.17 -14.93
C THR A 86 8.76 11.43 -15.33
N ALA A 87 7.65 12.15 -15.48
CA ALA A 87 6.39 11.61 -15.98
C ALA A 87 6.54 11.16 -17.45
N MET A 88 7.26 11.94 -18.27
CA MET A 88 7.59 11.55 -19.64
C MET A 88 8.42 10.26 -19.69
N THR A 89 9.41 10.12 -18.80
CA THR A 89 10.18 8.87 -18.68
C THR A 89 9.30 7.69 -18.30
N LEU A 90 8.42 7.86 -17.30
CA LEU A 90 7.48 6.80 -16.91
C LEU A 90 6.55 6.44 -18.07
N LEU A 91 5.99 7.44 -18.75
CA LEU A 91 5.11 7.26 -19.91
C LEU A 91 5.77 6.42 -20.99
N ARG A 92 7.05 6.69 -21.29
CA ARG A 92 7.79 5.90 -22.29
C ARG A 92 7.99 4.45 -21.85
N VAL A 93 8.38 4.24 -20.60
CA VAL A 93 8.51 2.88 -20.02
C VAL A 93 7.18 2.13 -20.07
N LEU A 94 6.07 2.77 -19.70
CA LEU A 94 4.74 2.16 -19.73
C LEU A 94 4.33 1.73 -21.15
N ARG A 95 4.62 2.54 -22.16
CA ARG A 95 4.30 2.23 -23.57
C ARG A 95 5.14 1.10 -24.15
N LEU A 96 6.39 0.98 -23.74
CA LEU A 96 7.28 -0.09 -24.18
C LEU A 96 6.96 -1.41 -23.48
N VAL A 97 6.86 -1.37 -22.14
CA VAL A 97 6.65 -2.56 -21.31
C VAL A 97 5.20 -3.05 -21.38
N ARG A 98 4.22 -2.16 -21.46
CA ARG A 98 2.76 -2.47 -21.40
C ARG A 98 2.41 -3.36 -20.18
N PRO A 99 2.71 -2.91 -18.95
CA PRO A 99 2.40 -3.69 -17.76
C PRO A 99 0.88 -3.80 -17.55
N GLY A 100 0.44 -4.90 -16.93
CA GLY A 100 -0.96 -5.04 -16.50
C GLY A 100 -1.30 -4.07 -15.37
N ASP A 101 -0.38 -3.92 -14.42
CA ASP A 101 -0.51 -3.05 -13.25
C ASP A 101 0.81 -2.34 -12.94
N VAL A 102 0.69 -1.17 -12.30
CA VAL A 102 1.81 -0.44 -11.71
C VAL A 102 1.62 -0.38 -10.20
N VAL A 103 2.65 -0.78 -9.45
CA VAL A 103 2.68 -0.72 -7.98
C VAL A 103 3.76 0.26 -7.55
N PHE A 104 3.38 1.30 -6.81
CA PHE A 104 4.32 2.29 -6.32
C PHE A 104 4.98 1.85 -5.01
N SER A 105 6.30 2.04 -4.93
CA SER A 105 7.07 1.69 -3.73
C SER A 105 7.58 2.94 -2.99
N ALA A 106 7.31 2.99 -1.69
CA ALA A 106 7.96 3.95 -0.79
C ALA A 106 9.45 3.65 -0.60
N PHE A 107 9.84 2.37 -0.72
CA PHE A 107 11.19 1.88 -0.52
C PHE A 107 12.00 1.89 -1.81
N GLY A 108 13.32 1.87 -1.67
CA GLY A 108 14.24 1.76 -2.80
C GLY A 108 15.56 1.15 -2.38
N VAL A 109 16.65 1.63 -2.99
CA VAL A 109 17.99 1.06 -2.84
C VAL A 109 18.47 0.99 -1.40
N ARG A 110 18.20 2.03 -0.59
CA ARG A 110 18.61 2.07 0.82
C ARG A 110 17.98 0.93 1.63
N GLU A 111 16.68 0.71 1.46
CA GLU A 111 15.99 -0.37 2.14
C GLU A 111 16.40 -1.74 1.61
N GLY A 112 16.68 -1.87 0.30
CA GLY A 112 17.26 -3.08 -0.28
C GLY A 112 18.62 -3.43 0.33
N LEU A 113 19.51 -2.44 0.49
CA LEU A 113 20.81 -2.64 1.13
C LEU A 113 20.69 -3.08 2.60
N LEU A 114 19.68 -2.56 3.33
CA LEU A 114 19.40 -3.00 4.69
C LEU A 114 18.84 -4.44 4.71
N PHE A 115 17.95 -4.76 3.78
CA PHE A 115 17.40 -6.11 3.62
C PHE A 115 18.50 -7.13 3.31
N ASP A 116 19.49 -6.76 2.49
CA ASP A 116 20.66 -7.59 2.19
C ASP A 116 21.59 -7.85 3.37
N ARG A 117 21.41 -7.15 4.49
CA ARG A 117 22.13 -7.39 5.75
C ARG A 117 21.36 -8.26 6.73
N LEU A 118 20.09 -8.56 6.46
CA LEU A 118 19.30 -9.46 7.29
C LEU A 118 19.81 -10.90 7.12
N SER A 119 19.68 -11.69 8.18
CA SER A 119 19.89 -13.13 8.13
C SER A 119 18.87 -13.80 7.20
N LEU A 120 19.17 -15.01 6.71
CA LEU A 120 18.23 -15.77 5.86
C LEU A 120 16.90 -16.06 6.59
N ALA A 121 16.96 -16.25 7.90
CA ALA A 121 15.77 -16.44 8.73
C ALA A 121 14.87 -15.19 8.72
N GLU A 122 15.44 -14.01 8.95
CA GLU A 122 14.71 -12.73 8.93
C GLU A 122 14.14 -12.41 7.55
N ARG A 123 14.89 -12.71 6.47
CA ARG A 123 14.38 -12.54 5.09
C ARG A 123 13.23 -13.49 4.76
N GLY A 124 13.20 -14.67 5.39
CA GLY A 124 12.13 -15.65 5.24
C GLY A 124 10.89 -15.34 6.08
N GLU A 125 10.94 -14.34 6.96
CA GLU A 125 9.76 -13.92 7.72
C GLU A 125 8.73 -13.23 6.82
N ASP A 126 7.46 -13.43 7.17
CA ASP A 126 6.38 -12.65 6.59
C ASP A 126 6.47 -11.19 7.08
N PRO A 127 6.71 -10.21 6.18
CA PRO A 127 6.97 -8.83 6.59
C PRO A 127 5.76 -8.15 7.25
N LEU A 128 4.53 -8.56 6.91
CA LEU A 128 3.33 -8.03 7.56
C LEU A 128 3.23 -8.57 8.98
N LEU A 129 3.40 -9.88 9.16
CA LEU A 129 3.30 -10.49 10.49
C LEU A 129 4.43 -10.00 11.40
N ALA A 130 5.65 -9.84 10.88
CA ALA A 130 6.75 -9.24 11.60
C ALA A 130 6.41 -7.80 12.06
N ALA A 131 5.87 -6.96 11.16
CA ALA A 131 5.45 -5.60 11.49
C ALA A 131 4.28 -5.56 12.50
N CYS A 132 3.30 -6.46 12.38
CA CYS A 132 2.20 -6.58 13.35
C CYS A 132 2.69 -7.02 14.73
N ARG A 133 3.63 -7.96 14.81
CA ARG A 133 4.27 -8.35 16.08
C ARG A 133 5.05 -7.19 16.70
N GLN A 134 5.77 -6.41 15.90
CA GLN A 134 6.46 -5.24 16.40
C GLN A 134 5.48 -4.21 16.97
N LEU A 135 4.36 -3.97 16.28
CA LEU A 135 3.31 -3.08 16.76
C LEU A 135 2.66 -3.60 18.05
N ARG A 136 2.37 -4.90 18.12
CA ARG A 136 1.89 -5.57 19.34
C ARG A 136 2.88 -5.44 20.50
N ARG A 137 4.17 -5.64 20.28
CA ARG A 137 5.20 -5.49 21.33
C ARG A 137 5.24 -4.06 21.88
N ARG A 138 5.00 -3.06 21.03
CA ARG A 138 5.00 -1.65 21.43
C ARG A 138 3.72 -1.24 22.16
N ASP A 139 2.56 -1.59 21.62
CA ASP A 139 1.27 -1.01 22.02
C ASP A 139 0.34 -2.01 22.73
N GLY A 140 0.60 -3.31 22.61
CA GLY A 140 -0.19 -4.39 23.18
C GLY A 140 -0.06 -4.52 24.70
N ARG A 141 -0.66 -5.58 25.24
CA ARG A 141 -0.71 -5.82 26.70
C ARG A 141 0.54 -6.53 27.24
N GLY A 142 1.35 -7.13 26.37
CA GLY A 142 2.63 -7.73 26.73
C GLY A 142 2.55 -9.18 27.20
N PHE A 143 1.35 -9.70 27.49
CA PHE A 143 1.12 -11.09 27.91
C PHE A 143 0.41 -11.93 26.84
N ASP A 144 0.31 -11.41 25.62
CA ASP A 144 -0.70 -11.79 24.66
C ASP A 144 -0.06 -12.36 23.39
N ASP A 145 -0.23 -13.67 23.15
CA ASP A 145 0.29 -14.35 21.95
C ASP A 145 -0.74 -14.35 20.82
N GLY A 146 -0.43 -13.68 19.70
CA GLY A 146 -1.27 -13.68 18.50
C GLY A 146 -1.35 -15.06 17.84
N ALA A 147 -0.31 -15.89 17.96
CA ALA A 147 -0.29 -17.23 17.38
C ALA A 147 -1.24 -18.18 18.12
N ALA A 148 -1.28 -18.12 19.45
CA ALA A 148 -2.25 -18.87 20.26
C ALA A 148 -3.70 -18.52 19.88
N LEU A 149 -4.02 -17.22 19.73
CA LEU A 149 -5.36 -16.80 19.31
C LEU A 149 -5.68 -17.30 17.90
N TRP A 150 -4.74 -17.20 16.96
CA TRP A 150 -4.94 -17.74 15.61
C TRP A 150 -5.17 -19.26 15.63
N SER A 151 -4.42 -20.01 16.44
CA SER A 151 -4.59 -21.45 16.58
C SER A 151 -5.99 -21.83 17.07
N TRP A 152 -6.58 -20.99 17.94
CA TRP A 152 -7.95 -21.16 18.40
C TRP A 152 -8.99 -20.76 17.34
N LEU A 153 -8.76 -19.67 16.59
CA LEU A 153 -9.69 -19.16 15.58
C LEU A 153 -9.66 -19.91 14.24
N ARG A 154 -8.53 -20.52 13.86
CA ARG A 154 -8.34 -21.12 12.52
C ARG A 154 -9.44 -22.10 12.09
N PRO A 155 -10.08 -22.91 12.96
CA PRO A 155 -11.14 -23.82 12.51
C PRO A 155 -12.36 -23.10 11.96
N LEU A 156 -12.63 -21.87 12.40
CA LEU A 156 -13.75 -21.05 11.89
C LEU A 156 -13.48 -20.52 10.46
N PHE A 157 -12.22 -20.57 10.02
CA PHE A 157 -11.77 -20.04 8.74
C PHE A 157 -11.02 -21.11 7.92
N ALA A 158 -11.39 -22.38 8.07
CA ALA A 158 -10.70 -23.50 7.44
C ALA A 158 -10.64 -23.37 5.90
N ASP A 159 -11.68 -22.80 5.30
CA ASP A 159 -11.79 -22.63 3.84
C ASP A 159 -11.28 -21.27 3.34
N ALA A 160 -10.71 -20.44 4.22
CA ALA A 160 -10.22 -19.12 3.83
C ALA A 160 -8.97 -19.24 2.93
N PRO A 161 -8.90 -18.52 1.80
CA PRO A 161 -7.72 -18.53 0.95
C PRO A 161 -6.48 -18.01 1.69
N ALA A 162 -5.29 -18.33 1.18
CA ALA A 162 -4.03 -18.10 1.90
C ALA A 162 -3.78 -16.62 2.23
N ASP A 163 -4.16 -15.70 1.33
CA ASP A 163 -4.10 -14.26 1.51
C ASP A 163 -5.01 -13.78 2.65
N ARG A 164 -6.24 -14.29 2.70
CA ARG A 164 -7.21 -13.99 3.76
C ARG A 164 -6.76 -14.57 5.10
N THR A 165 -6.28 -15.82 5.09
CA THR A 165 -5.68 -16.49 6.26
C THR A 165 -4.52 -15.68 6.84
N ARG A 166 -3.66 -15.13 5.98
CA ARG A 166 -2.57 -14.24 6.39
C ARG A 166 -3.09 -12.97 7.08
N LEU A 167 -4.17 -12.37 6.58
CA LEU A 167 -4.80 -11.21 7.22
C LEU A 167 -5.45 -11.57 8.56
N HIS A 168 -6.08 -12.74 8.69
CA HIS A 168 -6.61 -13.20 9.99
C HIS A 168 -5.51 -13.35 11.05
N ARG A 169 -4.36 -13.91 10.66
CA ARG A 169 -3.17 -13.99 11.53
C ARG A 169 -2.67 -12.62 11.94
N ALA A 170 -2.58 -11.68 11.00
CA ALA A 170 -2.20 -10.30 11.28
C ALA A 170 -3.20 -9.63 12.25
N ALA A 171 -4.51 -9.81 12.06
CA ALA A 171 -5.52 -9.30 12.96
C ALA A 171 -5.39 -9.87 14.39
N CYS A 172 -5.03 -11.15 14.54
CA CYS A 172 -4.78 -11.75 15.86
C CYS A 172 -3.61 -11.09 16.59
N GLU A 173 -2.53 -10.74 15.87
CA GLU A 173 -1.40 -9.99 16.43
C GLU A 173 -1.82 -8.57 16.85
N LEU A 174 -2.74 -7.94 16.12
CA LEU A 174 -3.17 -6.56 16.35
C LEU A 174 -4.30 -6.37 17.37
N ARG A 175 -4.94 -7.46 17.81
CA ARG A 175 -6.22 -7.47 18.56
C ARG A 175 -6.37 -6.48 19.72
N ASP A 176 -5.27 -6.12 20.38
CA ASP A 176 -5.26 -5.32 21.61
C ASP A 176 -4.47 -4.01 21.48
N ILE A 177 -4.08 -3.57 20.28
CA ILE A 177 -3.21 -2.39 20.09
C ILE A 177 -3.75 -1.05 20.60
N ALA A 178 -5.07 -0.92 20.78
CA ALA A 178 -5.72 0.31 21.25
C ALA A 178 -6.25 0.20 22.69
N TRP A 179 -5.80 -0.80 23.46
CA TRP A 179 -6.36 -1.08 24.79
C TRP A 179 -6.19 0.06 25.79
N ARG A 180 -5.17 0.91 25.63
CA ARG A 180 -4.89 2.06 26.50
C ARG A 180 -5.78 3.27 26.23
N THR A 181 -6.45 3.30 25.07
CA THR A 181 -7.37 4.37 24.69
C THR A 181 -8.66 4.27 25.50
N HIS A 182 -9.30 5.40 25.78
CA HIS A 182 -10.60 5.43 26.45
C HIS A 182 -11.63 4.59 25.66
N PRO A 183 -12.46 3.75 26.33
CA PRO A 183 -13.34 2.78 25.68
C PRO A 183 -14.13 3.34 24.48
N ASP A 184 -14.73 4.52 24.63
CA ASP A 184 -15.56 5.17 23.59
C ASP A 184 -14.81 5.51 22.29
N TYR A 185 -13.47 5.56 22.33
CA TYR A 185 -12.65 5.93 21.17
C TYR A 185 -11.81 4.77 20.62
N ARG A 186 -11.82 3.60 21.27
CA ARG A 186 -10.91 2.49 20.91
C ARG A 186 -11.11 1.99 19.48
N ALA A 187 -12.35 1.92 19.02
CA ALA A 187 -12.65 1.43 17.68
C ALA A 187 -12.10 2.34 16.59
N GLU A 188 -12.34 3.65 16.69
CA GLU A 188 -11.82 4.63 15.75
C GLU A 188 -10.29 4.74 15.83
N GLU A 189 -9.73 4.71 17.04
CA GLU A 189 -8.28 4.76 17.24
C GLU A 189 -7.60 3.53 16.64
N ALA A 190 -8.12 2.32 16.88
CA ALA A 190 -7.55 1.10 16.32
C ALA A 190 -7.61 1.09 14.80
N LEU A 191 -8.74 1.50 14.21
CA LEU A 191 -8.86 1.69 12.76
C LEU A 191 -7.77 2.66 12.26
N THR A 192 -7.70 3.84 12.86
CA THR A 192 -6.75 4.90 12.46
C THR A 192 -5.30 4.44 12.59
N GLN A 193 -4.95 3.78 13.69
CA GLN A 193 -3.63 3.24 13.97
C GLN A 193 -3.22 2.21 12.92
N VAL A 194 -4.11 1.27 12.56
CA VAL A 194 -3.84 0.26 11.53
C VAL A 194 -3.74 0.87 10.13
N ILE A 195 -4.65 1.79 9.77
CA ILE A 195 -4.59 2.47 8.47
C ILE A 195 -3.28 3.25 8.34
N ARG A 196 -2.80 3.90 9.39
CA ARG A 196 -1.58 4.72 9.35
C ARG A 196 -0.29 3.97 9.67
N ALA A 197 -0.37 2.73 10.15
CA ALA A 197 0.80 1.95 10.52
C ALA A 197 1.73 1.71 9.30
N PRO A 198 3.05 1.78 9.48
CA PRO A 198 4.01 1.61 8.39
C PRO A 198 4.22 0.12 8.02
N PHE A 199 3.14 -0.63 7.82
CA PHE A 199 3.19 -2.02 7.39
C PHE A 199 3.84 -2.19 6.02
N VAL A 200 4.57 -3.30 5.89
CA VAL A 200 5.21 -3.75 4.66
C VAL A 200 4.52 -5.05 4.21
N GLY A 201 4.46 -5.26 2.90
CA GLY A 201 3.88 -6.49 2.33
C GLY A 201 2.36 -6.59 2.50
N ILE A 202 1.65 -5.46 2.51
CA ILE A 202 0.19 -5.41 2.49
C ILE A 202 -0.27 -4.34 1.51
N ASP A 203 -1.32 -4.64 0.76
CA ASP A 203 -1.97 -3.69 -0.14
C ASP A 203 -3.02 -2.84 0.59
N HIS A 204 -3.61 -1.89 -0.14
CA HIS A 204 -4.62 -1.01 0.45
C HIS A 204 -5.89 -1.76 0.89
N PRO A 205 -6.45 -2.69 0.08
CA PRO A 205 -7.56 -3.55 0.53
C PRO A 205 -7.25 -4.32 1.82
N GLY A 206 -6.11 -5.00 1.90
CA GLY A 206 -5.70 -5.75 3.09
C GLY A 206 -5.54 -4.83 4.31
N ARG A 207 -4.97 -3.64 4.12
CA ARG A 207 -4.83 -2.63 5.19
C ARG A 207 -6.19 -2.18 5.72
N VAL A 208 -7.14 -1.91 4.83
CA VAL A 208 -8.52 -1.54 5.20
C VAL A 208 -9.20 -2.69 5.92
N PHE A 209 -9.05 -3.92 5.42
CA PHE A 209 -9.58 -5.11 6.07
C PHE A 209 -9.08 -5.25 7.52
N LEU A 210 -7.77 -5.12 7.75
CA LEU A 210 -7.22 -5.17 9.12
C LEU A 210 -7.76 -4.03 9.99
N GLY A 211 -7.87 -2.82 9.44
CA GLY A 211 -8.37 -1.67 10.17
C GLY A 211 -9.83 -1.86 10.61
N LEU A 212 -10.66 -2.36 9.71
CA LEU A 212 -12.06 -2.67 10.01
C LEU A 212 -12.21 -3.85 10.96
N ALA A 213 -11.37 -4.87 10.84
CA ALA A 213 -11.34 -5.99 11.79
C ALA A 213 -11.04 -5.51 13.22
N MET A 214 -10.09 -4.58 13.38
CA MET A 214 -9.79 -3.98 14.68
C MET A 214 -10.92 -3.05 15.16
N CYS A 215 -11.54 -2.28 14.27
CA CYS A 215 -12.73 -1.48 14.59
C CYS A 215 -13.85 -2.35 15.18
N ALA A 216 -14.23 -3.43 14.47
CA ALA A 216 -15.23 -4.40 14.93
C ALA A 216 -14.85 -5.03 16.27
N ARG A 217 -13.59 -5.41 16.45
CA ARG A 217 -13.09 -6.02 17.68
C ARG A 217 -13.29 -5.09 18.91
N TYR A 218 -13.28 -3.78 18.72
CA TYR A 218 -13.54 -2.80 19.78
C TYR A 218 -15.00 -2.32 19.84
N GLY A 219 -15.93 -3.01 19.15
CA GLY A 219 -17.36 -2.69 19.19
C GLY A 219 -17.78 -1.57 18.24
N GLY A 220 -16.91 -1.12 17.34
CA GLY A 220 -17.27 -0.15 16.32
C GLY A 220 -18.14 -0.76 15.22
N GLU A 221 -19.05 0.03 14.66
CA GLU A 221 -19.88 -0.39 13.53
C GLU A 221 -19.04 -0.51 12.25
N THR A 222 -18.97 -1.72 11.70
CA THR A 222 -18.33 -1.97 10.38
C THR A 222 -19.27 -1.75 9.21
N ALA A 223 -20.58 -1.88 9.41
CA ALA A 223 -21.58 -1.42 8.43
C ALA A 223 -21.48 0.09 8.20
N GLY A 224 -21.06 0.83 9.23
CA GLY A 224 -20.67 2.23 9.21
C GLY A 224 -19.19 2.47 8.86
N ALA A 225 -18.45 1.47 8.34
CA ALA A 225 -17.12 1.69 7.77
C ALA A 225 -17.19 2.96 6.92
N PRO A 226 -16.39 4.01 7.22
CA PRO A 226 -16.62 5.32 6.61
C PRO A 226 -16.73 5.11 5.12
N ALA A 227 -17.80 5.61 4.49
CA ALA A 227 -18.24 5.19 3.14
C ALA A 227 -17.08 5.12 2.12
N ARG A 228 -16.07 5.99 2.31
CA ARG A 228 -14.78 6.00 1.62
C ARG A 228 -14.05 4.65 1.54
N PHE A 229 -14.25 3.69 2.46
CA PHE A 229 -13.51 2.42 2.48
C PHE A 229 -14.23 1.25 1.80
N ARG A 230 -15.55 1.34 1.53
CA ARG A 230 -16.36 0.20 1.07
C ARG A 230 -15.88 -0.40 -0.25
N HIS A 231 -15.54 0.44 -1.22
CA HIS A 231 -15.03 -0.01 -2.52
C HIS A 231 -13.72 -0.82 -2.45
N LEU A 232 -12.93 -0.68 -1.38
CA LEU A 232 -11.70 -1.46 -1.18
C LEU A 232 -11.94 -2.80 -0.48
N VAL A 233 -13.07 -2.96 0.21
CA VAL A 233 -13.42 -4.19 0.93
C VAL A 233 -14.22 -5.14 0.05
N ASP A 234 -15.10 -4.58 -0.79
CA ASP A 234 -16.06 -5.35 -1.60
C ASP A 234 -15.45 -5.97 -2.86
N GLY A 235 -14.17 -5.70 -3.16
CA GLY A 235 -13.41 -6.48 -4.13
C GLY A 235 -13.96 -6.51 -5.56
N ARG A 236 -14.81 -5.55 -5.95
CA ARG A 236 -14.96 -5.18 -7.36
C ARG A 236 -13.93 -4.10 -7.64
N ALA A 237 -12.84 -4.49 -8.29
CA ALA A 237 -11.91 -3.59 -8.91
C ALA A 237 -12.70 -2.44 -9.56
N ALA A 238 -12.32 -1.20 -9.26
CA ALA A 238 -12.55 -0.09 -10.18
C ALA A 238 -11.71 -0.41 -11.44
N ALA A 239 -12.25 -1.28 -12.27
CA ALA A 239 -11.94 -1.36 -13.67
C ALA A 239 -12.87 -0.36 -14.33
N ASP A 240 -12.38 0.88 -14.43
CA ASP A 240 -12.74 1.86 -15.45
C ASP A 240 -11.46 2.63 -15.79
#